data_AF-A0A3A3AC81-F1
#
_entry.id   AF-A0A3A3AC81-F1
#
_cell.length_a   1.000
_cell.length_b   1.000
_cell.length_c   1.000
_cell.angle_alpha   90.00
_cell.angle_beta   90.00
_cell.angle_gamma   90.00
#
_symmetry.space_group_name_H-M   'P 1'
#
loop_
_entity.id
_entity.type
_entity.pdbx_description
1 polymer ?
#
loop_
_entity_poly.entity_id
_entity_poly.type
_entity_poly.pdbx_seq_one_letter_code
_entity_poly.pdbx_strand_id
1 'polypeptide(L)'
;MASQSTRFDLPGFTLPLNYNVPRMNMKFHNALDSEDIIGGYVNRITTTREIMMMRVMNSISDKPKWDRKVFDEEIISKWRKETAESGEDITAKMMDWIIKELQWKAGVFQESRMFLAFDPGVVKSDTAIPSELQQALKEGVRPLENVPEVEKDFHPGSDNKVIDLVHPSLFPVIYGCTHILPDKVIGRDDCLHNIGLPQLLPEPQGEIRDSYRRFNSKFNLYSRKFQWMPCDVEFTTDGCRIVSYINNLHPSENRPLYDVIEKILSRTIPLWNASLTRYNEQRIKYRKVEYLEEAVSVPKRKDGESEDDFFERCDRLRAKCPVRLPEPGKFKPPEIDRRGKIDLRAMFAEKGLQVIVKLANIELTPDKPEYDGGSWHVEGQLNEHICATAIYYYDSENITESTLSFRQRGNQYNMDEINYEQDRHGFLQQVFGYPEEVDGWNDHNVTQLLGNVSTREGRLLTFPNTLQHRVSPFSLADRSKPGHRKILAFFLVSPDLRIISSANIPPQRRDWWREREESIEQLLRKNLPVELQDMVKKEIGFIPHITMEEAKKYRLELMEERKAVEPHNKEMFEIDSFSLCEH
;
A
#
# COMPACT_ATOMS: atom_id res chain seq x y z
N MET A 1 -26.62 -16.60 3.51
CA MET A 1 -25.58 -15.66 3.99
C MET A 1 -25.91 -14.30 3.42
N ALA A 2 -25.66 -13.22 4.16
CA ALA A 2 -25.84 -11.89 3.61
C ALA A 2 -24.95 -11.70 2.37
N SER A 3 -25.43 -11.00 1.35
CA SER A 3 -24.69 -10.78 0.09
C SER A 3 -24.94 -9.37 -0.41
N GLN A 4 -23.98 -8.78 -1.13
CA GLN A 4 -24.15 -7.46 -1.73
C GLN A 4 -25.02 -7.54 -2.98
N SER A 5 -26.33 -7.64 -2.78
CA SER A 5 -27.32 -7.71 -3.86
C SER A 5 -27.68 -6.32 -4.40
N THR A 6 -27.53 -5.29 -3.57
CA THR A 6 -27.86 -3.90 -3.87
C THR A 6 -26.68 -2.97 -3.55
N ARG A 7 -26.77 -1.70 -3.98
CA ARG A 7 -25.80 -0.63 -3.64
C ARG A 7 -25.91 -0.14 -2.19
N PHE A 8 -26.84 -0.71 -1.42
CA PHE A 8 -27.11 -0.36 -0.03
C PHE A 8 -26.77 -1.49 0.93
N ASP A 9 -26.42 -2.68 0.41
CA ASP A 9 -25.89 -3.80 1.18
C ASP A 9 -24.40 -3.54 1.49
N LEU A 10 -24.11 -2.77 2.53
CA LEU A 10 -22.77 -2.23 2.81
C LEU A 10 -22.30 -2.61 4.23
N PRO A 11 -21.03 -3.02 4.40
CA PRO A 11 -20.43 -3.21 5.72
C PRO A 11 -20.57 -1.96 6.59
N GLY A 12 -21.01 -2.13 7.83
CA GLY A 12 -21.22 -1.03 8.77
C GLY A 12 -22.54 -0.27 8.60
N PHE A 13 -23.39 -0.64 7.63
CA PHE A 13 -24.73 -0.08 7.46
C PHE A 13 -25.82 -1.15 7.55
N THR A 14 -25.96 -1.98 6.52
CA THR A 14 -26.94 -3.08 6.44
C THR A 14 -26.29 -4.45 6.58
N LEU A 15 -24.97 -4.52 6.42
CA LEU A 15 -24.16 -5.70 6.66
C LEU A 15 -23.28 -5.50 7.90
N PRO A 16 -22.85 -6.59 8.57
CA PRO A 16 -21.85 -6.52 9.64
C PRO A 16 -20.60 -5.75 9.21
N LEU A 17 -19.95 -5.03 10.12
CA LEU A 17 -18.74 -4.25 9.81
C LEU A 17 -17.59 -5.11 9.27
N ASN A 18 -17.48 -6.35 9.74
CA ASN A 18 -16.50 -7.34 9.28
C ASN A 18 -17.01 -8.21 8.13
N TYR A 19 -18.06 -7.77 7.42
CA TYR A 19 -18.52 -8.48 6.23
C TYR A 19 -17.40 -8.54 5.19
N ASN A 20 -17.14 -9.75 4.69
CA ASN A 20 -16.19 -10.00 3.61
C ASN A 20 -16.77 -11.03 2.63
N VAL A 21 -16.23 -11.05 1.40
CA VAL A 21 -16.61 -12.06 0.41
C VAL A 21 -16.10 -13.45 0.83
N PRO A 22 -16.79 -14.54 0.44
CA PRO A 22 -16.27 -15.88 0.67
C PRO A 22 -14.85 -16.04 0.10
N ARG A 23 -13.92 -16.62 0.86
CA ARG A 23 -12.50 -16.70 0.48
C ARG A 23 -12.23 -17.34 -0.88
N MET A 24 -13.04 -18.32 -1.29
CA MET A 24 -12.90 -18.96 -2.61
C MET A 24 -13.11 -17.97 -3.77
N ASN A 25 -13.82 -16.87 -3.52
CA ASN A 25 -14.11 -15.83 -4.50
C ASN A 25 -13.20 -14.60 -4.34
N MET A 26 -12.39 -14.54 -3.27
CA MET A 26 -11.53 -13.40 -2.97
C MET A 26 -10.31 -13.38 -3.89
N LYS A 27 -10.10 -12.25 -4.54
CA LYS A 27 -8.99 -12.03 -5.48
C LYS A 27 -7.88 -11.21 -4.86
N PHE A 28 -8.21 -10.35 -3.91
CA PHE A 28 -7.28 -9.41 -3.31
C PHE A 28 -7.12 -9.67 -1.81
N HIS A 29 -5.87 -9.77 -1.37
CA HIS A 29 -5.52 -10.07 0.01
C HIS A 29 -4.93 -8.83 0.70
N ASN A 30 -4.98 -8.78 2.03
CA ASN A 30 -4.55 -7.64 2.82
C ASN A 30 -3.66 -8.08 4.00
N ALA A 31 -2.53 -7.40 4.20
CA ALA A 31 -1.59 -7.69 5.28
C ALA A 31 -2.06 -7.26 6.68
N LEU A 32 -3.22 -6.61 6.80
CA LEU A 32 -3.92 -6.34 8.05
C LEU A 32 -4.90 -7.45 8.42
N ASP A 33 -5.21 -8.37 7.49
CA ASP A 33 -6.17 -9.44 7.73
C ASP A 33 -5.44 -10.69 8.27
N SER A 34 -5.71 -11.01 9.53
CA SER A 34 -5.15 -12.21 10.19
C SER A 34 -5.49 -13.49 9.43
N GLU A 35 -6.66 -13.56 8.81
CA GLU A 35 -7.10 -14.70 8.03
C GLU A 35 -6.26 -14.89 6.76
N ASP A 36 -5.82 -13.79 6.16
CA ASP A 36 -4.95 -13.81 4.98
C ASP A 36 -3.51 -14.17 5.32
N ILE A 37 -2.99 -13.66 6.45
CA ILE A 37 -1.67 -14.01 6.98
C ILE A 37 -1.61 -15.50 7.29
N ILE A 38 -2.59 -16.01 8.04
CA ILE A 38 -2.64 -17.43 8.42
C ILE A 38 -2.87 -18.30 7.19
N GLY A 39 -3.62 -17.84 6.20
CA GLY A 39 -3.79 -18.59 4.95
C GLY A 39 -2.55 -18.63 4.05
N GLY A 40 -1.46 -17.95 4.43
CA GLY A 40 -0.25 -17.82 3.62
C GLY A 40 -0.46 -16.96 2.36
N TYR A 41 -1.55 -16.19 2.29
CA TYR A 41 -1.93 -15.49 1.07
C TYR A 41 -1.15 -14.19 0.85
N VAL A 42 -0.58 -13.61 1.91
CA VAL A 42 0.22 -12.38 1.87
C VAL A 42 1.71 -12.64 2.07
N ASN A 43 2.07 -13.91 2.29
CA ASN A 43 3.40 -14.30 2.71
C ASN A 43 4.23 -14.72 1.50
N ARG A 44 5.50 -14.33 1.51
CA ARG A 44 6.48 -14.72 0.52
C ARG A 44 7.83 -14.81 1.20
N ILE A 45 8.53 -15.91 0.94
CA ILE A 45 9.94 -16.06 1.32
C ILE A 45 10.76 -16.01 0.04
N THR A 46 11.85 -15.25 0.10
CA THR A 46 12.73 -15.01 -1.04
C THR A 46 14.17 -15.11 -0.54
N THR A 47 15.03 -15.84 -1.25
CA THR A 47 16.43 -15.96 -0.81
C THR A 47 17.10 -14.59 -0.77
N THR A 48 18.07 -14.38 0.12
CA THR A 48 18.83 -13.13 0.21
C THR A 48 19.45 -12.75 -1.14
N ARG A 49 19.95 -13.76 -1.86
CA ARG A 49 20.51 -13.59 -3.22
C ARG A 49 19.47 -13.13 -4.23
N GLU A 50 18.25 -13.65 -4.20
CA GLU A 50 17.16 -13.14 -5.05
C GLU A 50 16.81 -11.69 -4.73
N ILE A 51 16.76 -11.32 -3.44
CA ILE A 51 16.55 -9.93 -3.01
C ILE A 51 17.64 -9.02 -3.55
N MET A 52 18.91 -9.42 -3.43
CA MET A 52 20.05 -8.69 -3.98
C MET A 52 19.96 -8.54 -5.51
N MET A 53 19.56 -9.59 -6.22
CA MET A 53 19.34 -9.53 -7.67
C MET A 53 18.27 -8.50 -8.04
N MET A 54 17.13 -8.47 -7.32
CA MET A 54 16.09 -7.46 -7.53
C MET A 54 16.60 -6.05 -7.26
N ARG A 55 17.40 -5.84 -6.20
CA ARG A 55 18.00 -4.53 -5.88
C ARG A 55 18.94 -4.04 -6.98
N VAL A 56 19.80 -4.92 -7.52
CA VAL A 56 20.69 -4.59 -8.64
C VAL A 56 19.88 -4.22 -9.89
N MET A 57 18.86 -5.01 -10.23
CA MET A 57 17.98 -4.70 -11.36
C MET A 57 17.24 -3.38 -11.19
N ASN A 58 16.72 -3.11 -9.98
CA ASN A 58 16.06 -1.85 -9.65
C ASN A 58 17.01 -0.66 -9.81
N SER A 59 18.26 -0.77 -9.35
CA SER A 59 19.30 0.26 -9.51
C SER A 59 19.66 0.49 -10.99
N ILE A 60 19.84 -0.57 -11.78
CA ILE A 60 20.13 -0.45 -13.22
C ILE A 60 18.94 0.21 -13.95
N SER A 61 17.71 -0.18 -13.62
CA SER A 61 16.50 0.39 -14.23
C SER A 61 16.29 1.88 -13.95
N ASP A 62 16.98 2.43 -12.94
CA ASP A 62 16.96 3.85 -12.62
C ASP A 62 17.94 4.67 -13.48
N LYS A 63 18.85 4.02 -14.20
CA LYS A 63 19.81 4.67 -15.11
C LYS A 63 19.11 5.09 -16.42
N PRO A 64 19.42 6.27 -16.98
CA PRO A 64 18.82 6.72 -18.23
C PRO A 64 19.06 5.74 -19.39
N LYS A 65 17.99 5.42 -20.12
CA LYS A 65 17.99 4.54 -21.30
C LYS A 65 18.50 3.10 -21.01
N TRP A 66 18.33 2.61 -19.77
CA TRP A 66 18.75 1.26 -19.37
C TRP A 66 18.19 0.18 -20.31
N ASP A 67 16.95 0.36 -20.77
CA ASP A 67 16.18 -0.52 -21.66
C ASP A 67 16.86 -0.74 -23.01
N ARG A 68 17.68 0.21 -23.47
CA ARG A 68 18.51 0.07 -24.68
C ARG A 68 19.91 -0.39 -24.34
N LYS A 69 20.48 0.16 -23.26
CA LYS A 69 21.85 -0.09 -22.82
C LYS A 69 22.10 -1.52 -22.35
N VAL A 70 21.05 -2.26 -21.96
CA VAL A 70 21.14 -3.67 -21.56
C VAL A 70 21.50 -4.62 -22.73
N PHE A 71 21.62 -4.11 -23.95
CA PHE A 71 22.07 -4.86 -25.13
C PHE A 71 23.47 -4.43 -25.61
N ASP A 72 24.10 -3.49 -24.91
CA ASP A 72 25.45 -3.00 -25.22
C ASP A 72 26.47 -3.70 -24.32
N GLU A 73 27.38 -4.46 -24.92
CA GLU A 73 28.38 -5.27 -24.21
C GLU A 73 29.37 -4.43 -23.40
N GLU A 74 29.74 -3.22 -23.86
CA GLU A 74 30.64 -2.34 -23.11
C GLU A 74 29.95 -1.84 -21.83
N ILE A 75 28.67 -1.50 -21.94
CA ILE A 75 27.88 -1.04 -20.80
C ILE A 75 27.58 -2.19 -19.83
N ILE A 76 27.24 -3.38 -20.35
CA ILE A 76 27.09 -4.59 -19.52
C ILE A 76 28.39 -4.87 -18.76
N SER A 77 29.54 -4.79 -19.43
CA SER A 77 30.84 -5.00 -18.78
C SER A 77 31.08 -3.98 -17.66
N LYS A 78 30.68 -2.72 -17.87
CA LYS A 78 30.74 -1.68 -16.82
C LYS A 78 29.84 -2.02 -15.63
N TRP A 79 28.59 -2.41 -15.87
CA TRP A 79 27.66 -2.81 -14.79
C TRP A 79 28.17 -4.03 -14.02
N ARG A 80 28.74 -5.03 -14.72
CA ARG A 80 29.37 -6.19 -14.06
C ARG A 80 30.49 -5.76 -13.12
N LYS A 81 31.33 -4.83 -13.55
CA LYS A 81 32.41 -4.29 -12.73
C LYS A 81 31.86 -3.50 -11.52
N GLU A 82 30.93 -2.58 -11.75
CA GLU A 82 30.27 -1.80 -10.68
C GLU A 82 29.63 -2.71 -9.63
N THR A 83 28.95 -3.79 -10.05
CA THR A 83 28.33 -4.76 -9.14
C THR A 83 29.36 -5.63 -8.40
N ALA A 84 30.43 -6.06 -9.06
CA ALA A 84 31.50 -6.81 -8.40
C ALA A 84 32.26 -5.98 -7.35
N GLU A 85 32.35 -4.67 -7.57
CA GLU A 85 33.02 -3.71 -6.68
C GLU A 85 32.09 -3.20 -5.54
N SER A 86 30.80 -3.55 -5.53
CA SER A 86 29.85 -3.04 -4.53
C SER A 86 29.97 -3.70 -3.15
N GLY A 87 30.70 -4.82 -3.05
CA GLY A 87 30.83 -5.60 -1.80
C GLY A 87 29.61 -6.47 -1.47
N GLU A 88 28.61 -6.54 -2.35
CA GLU A 88 27.43 -7.39 -2.21
C GLU A 88 27.74 -8.82 -2.70
N ASP A 89 27.08 -9.85 -2.14
CA ASP A 89 27.22 -11.25 -2.58
C ASP A 89 26.50 -11.49 -3.91
N ILE A 90 27.03 -10.95 -5.01
CA ILE A 90 26.54 -11.18 -6.37
C ILE A 90 27.54 -12.04 -7.14
N THR A 91 27.18 -13.30 -7.37
CA THR A 91 28.02 -14.21 -8.15
C THR A 91 27.94 -13.93 -9.65
N ALA A 92 28.88 -14.46 -10.42
CA ALA A 92 28.85 -14.36 -11.88
C ALA A 92 27.54 -14.93 -12.47
N LYS A 93 27.01 -16.03 -11.91
CA LYS A 93 25.74 -16.64 -12.33
C LYS A 93 24.54 -15.74 -12.04
N MET A 94 24.52 -15.10 -10.86
CA MET A 94 23.50 -14.11 -10.52
C MET A 94 23.53 -12.94 -11.49
N MET A 95 24.72 -12.43 -11.81
CA MET A 95 24.88 -11.33 -12.75
C MET A 95 24.45 -11.69 -14.18
N ASP A 96 24.77 -12.90 -14.63
CA ASP A 96 24.29 -13.42 -15.92
C ASP A 96 22.75 -13.48 -15.97
N TRP A 97 22.12 -13.94 -14.88
CA TRP A 97 20.68 -13.96 -14.76
C TRP A 97 20.09 -12.54 -14.76
N ILE A 98 20.65 -11.63 -13.95
CA ILE A 98 20.23 -10.22 -13.87
C ILE A 98 20.20 -9.59 -15.27
N ILE A 99 21.26 -9.75 -16.07
CA ILE A 99 21.32 -9.20 -17.42
C ILE A 99 20.25 -9.82 -18.33
N LYS A 100 20.06 -11.14 -18.28
CA LYS A 100 19.03 -11.81 -19.10
C LYS A 100 17.62 -11.39 -18.72
N GLU A 101 17.35 -11.23 -17.43
CA GLU A 101 16.07 -10.75 -16.93
C GLU A 101 15.83 -9.29 -17.30
N LEU A 102 16.84 -8.42 -17.20
CA LEU A 102 16.74 -7.03 -17.65
C LEU A 102 16.51 -6.94 -19.17
N GLN A 103 17.15 -7.79 -19.98
CA GLN A 103 16.91 -7.85 -21.43
C GLN A 103 15.46 -8.23 -21.74
N TRP A 104 14.89 -9.20 -21.02
CA TRP A 104 13.49 -9.56 -21.13
C TRP A 104 12.56 -8.43 -20.65
N LYS A 105 12.82 -7.86 -19.47
CA LYS A 105 12.06 -6.72 -18.91
C LYS A 105 12.12 -5.51 -19.83
N ALA A 106 13.21 -5.28 -20.57
CA ALA A 106 13.32 -4.21 -21.55
C ALA A 106 12.30 -4.37 -22.69
N GLY A 107 12.04 -5.60 -23.14
CA GLY A 107 10.98 -5.90 -24.10
C GLY A 107 9.59 -5.55 -23.55
N VAL A 108 9.28 -6.04 -22.35
CA VAL A 108 8.03 -5.71 -21.63
C VAL A 108 7.87 -4.21 -21.43
N PHE A 109 8.96 -3.51 -21.10
CA PHE A 109 8.99 -2.07 -20.89
C PHE A 109 8.70 -1.26 -22.16
N GLN A 110 9.09 -1.72 -23.35
CA GLN A 110 8.76 -1.02 -24.60
C GLN A 110 7.26 -0.95 -24.85
N GLU A 111 6.54 -2.03 -24.52
CA GLU A 111 5.10 -2.13 -24.71
C GLU A 111 4.33 -1.45 -23.57
N SER A 112 4.74 -1.73 -22.33
CA SER A 112 3.98 -1.36 -21.14
C SER A 112 4.39 -0.03 -20.51
N ARG A 113 5.64 0.40 -20.72
CA ARG A 113 6.30 1.51 -19.99
C ARG A 113 6.34 1.32 -18.48
N MET A 114 6.25 0.09 -18.00
CA MET A 114 6.28 -0.29 -16.59
C MET A 114 7.48 -1.16 -16.24
N PHE A 115 8.01 -1.00 -15.04
CA PHE A 115 9.07 -1.85 -14.49
C PHE A 115 8.66 -2.44 -13.15
N LEU A 116 8.62 -3.77 -13.06
CA LEU A 116 8.44 -4.51 -11.80
C LEU A 116 9.77 -4.54 -11.04
N ALA A 117 9.87 -3.69 -10.01
CA ALA A 117 11.05 -3.50 -9.18
C ALA A 117 11.24 -4.64 -8.17
N PHE A 118 10.15 -5.12 -7.57
CA PHE A 118 10.15 -6.25 -6.66
C PHE A 118 8.96 -7.17 -6.94
N ASP A 119 9.21 -8.48 -7.00
CA ASP A 119 8.23 -9.52 -7.37
C ASP A 119 6.92 -9.49 -6.60
N PRO A 120 6.86 -9.07 -5.32
CA PRO A 120 5.59 -8.94 -4.61
C PRO A 120 4.61 -7.91 -5.19
N GLY A 121 4.97 -7.22 -6.28
CA GLY A 121 4.06 -6.32 -7.00
C GLY A 121 4.45 -4.85 -6.91
N VAL A 122 5.71 -4.52 -6.61
CA VAL A 122 6.17 -3.12 -6.60
C VAL A 122 6.52 -2.70 -8.02
N VAL A 123 5.67 -1.89 -8.64
CA VAL A 123 5.77 -1.49 -10.05
C VAL A 123 5.98 0.02 -10.14
N LYS A 124 6.95 0.44 -10.96
CA LYS A 124 7.23 1.86 -11.21
C LYS A 124 7.14 2.21 -12.69
N SER A 125 6.78 3.46 -12.97
CA SER A 125 6.87 4.05 -14.31
C SER A 125 7.26 5.52 -14.22
N ASP A 126 8.23 5.92 -15.04
CA ASP A 126 8.69 7.31 -15.17
C ASP A 126 8.05 8.01 -16.39
N THR A 127 7.18 7.30 -17.12
CA THR A 127 6.60 7.80 -18.39
C THR A 127 5.09 7.55 -18.50
N ALA A 128 4.46 6.94 -17.49
CA ALA A 128 3.02 6.70 -17.46
C ALA A 128 2.22 8.01 -17.49
N ILE A 129 2.75 9.08 -16.89
CA ILE A 129 2.14 10.41 -16.85
C ILE A 129 2.96 11.34 -17.76
N PRO A 130 2.39 11.84 -18.89
CA PRO A 130 3.06 12.80 -19.75
C PRO A 130 3.29 14.15 -19.06
N SER A 131 4.30 14.89 -19.53
CA SER A 131 4.64 16.24 -19.03
C SER A 131 3.47 17.21 -19.04
N GLU A 132 2.62 17.14 -20.07
CA GLU A 132 1.45 18.02 -20.21
C GLU A 132 0.41 17.72 -19.12
N LEU A 133 0.23 16.44 -18.78
CA LEU A 133 -0.69 16.02 -17.74
C LEU A 133 -0.13 16.31 -16.34
N GLN A 134 1.18 16.17 -16.15
CA GLN A 134 1.87 16.61 -14.93
C GLN A 134 1.70 18.12 -14.71
N GLN A 135 1.90 18.93 -15.74
CA GLN A 135 1.73 20.38 -15.67
C GLN A 135 0.26 20.76 -15.36
N ALA A 136 -0.70 20.08 -16.00
CA ALA A 136 -2.11 20.27 -15.69
C ALA A 136 -2.46 19.91 -14.23
N LEU A 137 -1.78 18.92 -13.63
CA LEU A 137 -1.93 18.62 -12.21
C LEU A 137 -1.38 19.75 -11.33
N LYS A 138 -0.16 20.24 -11.62
CA LYS A 138 0.41 21.38 -10.90
C LYS A 138 -0.52 22.59 -10.94
N GLU A 139 -1.12 22.88 -12.10
CA GLU A 139 -2.09 23.97 -12.28
C GLU A 139 -3.42 23.72 -11.56
N GLY A 140 -3.96 22.50 -11.61
CA GLY A 140 -5.21 22.15 -10.95
C GLY A 140 -5.12 22.14 -9.42
N VAL A 141 -3.92 21.89 -8.87
CA VAL A 141 -3.67 21.86 -7.42
C VAL A 141 -3.39 23.25 -6.84
N ARG A 142 -2.90 24.21 -7.64
CA ARG A 142 -2.59 25.59 -7.20
C ARG A 142 -3.67 26.27 -6.34
N PRO A 143 -4.98 26.17 -6.62
CA PRO A 143 -6.01 26.77 -5.78
C PRO A 143 -6.03 26.21 -4.35
N LEU A 144 -5.58 24.97 -4.14
CA LEU A 144 -5.48 24.34 -2.83
C LEU A 144 -4.18 24.73 -2.09
N GLU A 145 -3.12 25.05 -2.84
CA GLU A 145 -1.82 25.44 -2.28
C GLU A 145 -1.75 26.93 -1.91
N ASN A 146 -2.33 27.78 -2.78
CA ASN A 146 -2.25 29.24 -2.67
C ASN A 146 -3.35 29.80 -1.77
N VAL A 147 -3.51 29.19 -0.60
CA VAL A 147 -4.39 29.69 0.46
C VAL A 147 -3.61 30.55 1.44
N PRO A 148 -4.26 31.49 2.16
CA PRO A 148 -3.61 32.21 3.26
C PRO A 148 -2.95 31.25 4.27
N GLU A 149 -1.83 31.65 4.86
CA GLU A 149 -1.07 30.79 5.79
C GLU A 149 -1.91 30.26 6.96
N VAL A 150 -2.86 31.06 7.44
CA VAL A 150 -3.82 30.68 8.50
C VAL A 150 -4.81 29.58 8.08
N GLU A 151 -5.02 29.42 6.78
CA GLU A 151 -5.91 28.40 6.20
C GLU A 151 -5.16 27.11 5.82
N LYS A 152 -3.82 27.14 5.76
CA LYS A 152 -3.03 25.93 5.50
C LYS A 152 -3.29 24.87 6.55
N ASP A 153 -3.56 23.66 6.08
CA ASP A 153 -3.80 22.52 6.94
C ASP A 153 -2.52 21.70 7.13
N PHE A 154 -1.76 22.03 8.17
CA PHE A 154 -0.58 21.27 8.53
C PHE A 154 -0.96 19.94 9.19
N HIS A 155 -0.33 18.86 8.72
CA HIS A 155 -0.54 17.55 9.28
C HIS A 155 -0.11 17.51 10.76
N PRO A 156 -0.93 16.98 11.67
CA PRO A 156 -0.59 16.93 13.09
C PRO A 156 0.73 16.18 13.35
N GLY A 157 1.57 16.71 14.23
CA GLY A 157 2.86 16.11 14.58
C GLY A 157 3.95 16.21 13.49
N SER A 158 3.69 16.90 12.37
CA SER A 158 4.68 17.08 11.30
C SER A 158 5.66 18.24 11.50
N ASP A 159 5.53 18.99 12.60
CA ASP A 159 6.26 20.24 12.83
C ASP A 159 6.09 21.24 11.66
N ASN A 160 4.86 21.34 11.14
CA ASN A 160 4.48 22.17 9.99
C ASN A 160 5.28 21.90 8.70
N LYS A 161 5.80 20.68 8.52
CA LYS A 161 6.51 20.27 7.29
C LYS A 161 5.61 19.56 6.29
N VAL A 162 4.45 19.06 6.71
CA VAL A 162 3.53 18.33 5.83
C VAL A 162 2.22 19.11 5.75
N ILE A 163 1.77 19.41 4.53
CA ILE A 163 0.52 20.11 4.24
C ILE A 163 -0.46 19.14 3.58
N ASP A 164 -1.62 19.00 4.21
CA ASP A 164 -2.73 18.17 3.75
C ASP A 164 -3.62 19.00 2.82
N LEU A 165 -3.58 18.73 1.50
CA LEU A 165 -4.42 19.44 0.52
C LEU A 165 -5.77 18.73 0.34
N VAL A 166 -5.73 17.42 0.15
CA VAL A 166 -6.88 16.52 0.17
C VAL A 166 -6.49 15.35 1.04
N HIS A 167 -7.03 15.25 2.26
CA HIS A 167 -6.67 14.18 3.19
C HIS A 167 -7.89 13.35 3.57
N PRO A 168 -7.84 12.01 3.45
CA PRO A 168 -8.99 11.15 3.68
C PRO A 168 -9.48 11.09 5.15
N SER A 169 -8.63 11.50 6.10
CA SER A 169 -9.02 11.67 7.51
C SER A 169 -9.79 12.95 7.81
N LEU A 170 -9.98 13.85 6.85
CA LEU A 170 -10.91 14.98 6.98
C LEU A 170 -12.26 14.60 6.40
N PHE A 171 -13.34 14.89 7.13
CA PHE A 171 -14.71 14.52 6.76
C PHE A 171 -14.89 13.02 6.42
N PRO A 172 -14.29 12.08 7.18
CA PRO A 172 -14.49 10.65 6.96
C PRO A 172 -15.94 10.25 7.28
N VAL A 173 -16.28 8.99 7.06
CA VAL A 173 -17.47 8.42 7.70
C VAL A 173 -17.20 8.35 9.19
N ILE A 174 -18.10 8.89 9.99
CA ILE A 174 -18.08 8.85 11.45
C ILE A 174 -19.35 8.11 11.89
N TYR A 175 -19.22 6.85 12.27
CA TYR A 175 -20.37 6.06 12.72
C TYR A 175 -21.03 6.73 13.94
N GLY A 176 -22.36 6.81 13.95
CA GLY A 176 -23.12 7.54 14.97
C GLY A 176 -23.17 9.07 14.77
N CYS A 177 -22.54 9.63 13.74
CA CYS A 177 -22.57 11.06 13.42
C CYS A 177 -22.88 11.35 11.94
N THR A 178 -22.26 10.62 11.03
CA THR A 178 -22.49 10.74 9.58
C THR A 178 -23.88 10.26 9.22
N HIS A 179 -24.49 10.92 8.24
CA HIS A 179 -25.80 10.52 7.74
C HIS A 179 -25.69 9.99 6.31
N ILE A 180 -26.43 8.91 6.06
CA ILE A 180 -26.40 8.11 4.84
C ILE A 180 -27.76 8.15 4.13
N LEU A 181 -27.74 8.07 2.80
CA LEU A 181 -28.93 7.88 1.98
C LEU A 181 -29.27 6.39 1.92
N PRO A 182 -30.44 5.95 2.44
CA PRO A 182 -30.74 4.53 2.60
C PRO A 182 -31.17 3.82 1.31
N ASP A 183 -31.65 4.58 0.32
CA ASP A 183 -32.35 4.06 -0.87
C ASP A 183 -31.97 4.77 -2.18
N LYS A 184 -31.05 5.75 -2.12
CA LYS A 184 -30.56 6.50 -3.28
C LYS A 184 -29.05 6.63 -3.26
N VAL A 185 -28.44 6.55 -4.44
CA VAL A 185 -27.05 6.97 -4.68
C VAL A 185 -27.01 8.34 -5.35
N ILE A 186 -25.97 9.11 -5.05
CA ILE A 186 -25.72 10.44 -5.61
C ILE A 186 -24.46 10.43 -6.46
N GLY A 187 -24.48 11.24 -7.51
CA GLY A 187 -23.36 11.47 -8.38
C GLY A 187 -22.64 12.78 -8.08
N ARG A 188 -21.51 12.96 -8.75
CA ARG A 188 -20.67 14.16 -8.69
C ARG A 188 -21.45 15.44 -9.01
N ASP A 189 -22.35 15.36 -9.98
CA ASP A 189 -23.04 16.52 -10.54
C ASP A 189 -24.32 16.88 -9.74
N ASP A 190 -24.88 15.96 -8.93
CA ASP A 190 -26.07 16.19 -8.11
C ASP A 190 -25.85 16.09 -6.59
N CYS A 191 -24.64 15.79 -6.11
CA CYS A 191 -24.38 15.61 -4.67
C CYS A 191 -24.74 16.85 -3.82
N LEU A 192 -24.50 18.07 -4.32
CA LEU A 192 -24.84 19.33 -3.64
C LEU A 192 -26.36 19.57 -3.55
N HIS A 193 -27.16 18.92 -4.41
CA HIS A 193 -28.62 19.01 -4.39
C HIS A 193 -29.25 18.01 -3.41
N ASN A 194 -28.55 16.93 -3.08
CA ASN A 194 -29.03 15.86 -2.18
C ASN A 194 -28.58 16.04 -0.72
N ILE A 195 -28.23 17.27 -0.39
CA ILE A 195 -28.03 17.80 0.94
C ILE A 195 -29.43 17.90 1.62
N GLY A 196 -29.91 16.81 2.27
CA GLY A 196 -31.17 16.82 3.06
C GLY A 196 -31.89 15.46 3.26
N LEU A 197 -32.53 15.30 4.43
CA LEU A 197 -33.22 14.11 5.02
C LEU A 197 -32.46 12.76 5.04
N PRO A 198 -31.13 12.70 5.26
CA PRO A 198 -30.43 11.42 5.36
C PRO A 198 -30.72 10.73 6.71
N GLN A 199 -30.63 9.39 6.74
CA GLN A 199 -30.74 8.61 7.98
C GLN A 199 -29.42 8.67 8.73
N LEU A 200 -29.44 8.82 10.06
CA LEU A 200 -28.22 8.69 10.87
C LEU A 200 -27.63 7.28 10.70
N LEU A 201 -26.36 7.21 10.30
CA LEU A 201 -25.64 5.95 10.22
C LEU A 201 -25.37 5.44 11.65
N PRO A 202 -25.92 4.28 12.06
CA PRO A 202 -25.76 3.80 13.42
C PRO A 202 -24.32 3.40 13.72
N GLU A 203 -23.96 3.40 14.99
CA GLU A 203 -22.71 2.76 15.44
C GLU A 203 -22.77 1.24 15.21
N PRO A 204 -21.75 0.62 14.59
CA PRO A 204 -21.69 -0.82 14.41
C PRO A 204 -21.82 -1.57 15.74
N GLN A 205 -22.88 -2.39 15.84
CA GLN A 205 -23.18 -3.21 17.01
C GLN A 205 -22.54 -4.61 16.92
N GLY A 206 -22.26 -5.24 18.06
CA GLY A 206 -21.80 -6.64 18.16
C GLY A 206 -20.33 -6.83 18.52
N GLU A 207 -19.96 -8.03 18.96
CA GLU A 207 -18.55 -8.45 19.07
C GLU A 207 -18.03 -8.75 17.66
N ILE A 208 -17.08 -7.96 17.18
CA ILE A 208 -16.24 -8.35 16.04
C ILE A 208 -15.25 -9.36 16.61
N ARG A 209 -15.61 -10.64 16.57
CA ARG A 209 -14.69 -11.70 16.95
C ARG A 209 -13.70 -11.90 15.82
N ASP A 210 -12.46 -11.54 16.07
CA ASP A 210 -11.35 -12.09 15.30
C ASP A 210 -11.38 -13.60 15.48
N SER A 211 -11.36 -14.33 14.37
CA SER A 211 -11.52 -15.78 14.34
C SER A 211 -10.35 -16.53 15.01
N TYR A 212 -9.27 -15.83 15.37
CA TYR A 212 -8.03 -16.44 15.84
C TYR A 212 -7.67 -16.09 17.29
N ARG A 213 -7.56 -17.13 18.14
CA ARG A 213 -7.31 -17.02 19.59
C ARG A 213 -5.84 -16.77 19.98
N ARG A 214 -4.88 -16.97 19.07
CA ARG A 214 -3.43 -16.84 19.38
C ARG A 214 -3.05 -15.39 19.68
N PHE A 215 -3.61 -14.47 18.90
CA PHE A 215 -3.60 -13.05 19.18
C PHE A 215 -4.90 -12.73 19.92
N ASN A 216 -4.89 -12.88 21.25
CA ASN A 216 -6.03 -12.58 22.11
C ASN A 216 -6.32 -11.06 22.06
N SER A 217 -6.90 -10.56 20.97
CA SER A 217 -6.88 -9.14 20.66
C SER A 217 -7.94 -8.42 21.50
N LYS A 218 -7.47 -7.60 22.44
CA LYS A 218 -8.25 -6.46 22.96
C LYS A 218 -8.36 -5.33 21.90
N PHE A 219 -7.80 -5.53 20.70
CA PHE A 219 -7.62 -4.52 19.67
C PHE A 219 -8.56 -4.80 18.50
N ASN A 220 -9.36 -3.80 18.11
CA ASN A 220 -10.26 -3.93 16.96
C ASN A 220 -9.48 -3.60 15.67
N LEU A 221 -9.22 -4.60 14.82
CA LEU A 221 -8.65 -4.41 13.47
C LEU A 221 -9.57 -3.61 12.53
N TYR A 222 -10.86 -3.56 12.88
CA TYR A 222 -11.90 -2.76 12.25
C TYR A 222 -12.18 -1.52 13.09
N SER A 223 -12.15 -0.34 12.48
CA SER A 223 -12.58 0.88 13.16
C SER A 223 -14.09 0.89 13.33
N ARG A 224 -14.58 0.94 14.58
CA ARG A 224 -16.01 1.11 14.88
C ARG A 224 -16.46 2.56 14.79
N LYS A 225 -15.53 3.50 14.68
CA LYS A 225 -15.81 4.94 14.73
C LYS A 225 -15.60 5.61 13.38
N PHE A 226 -14.57 5.22 12.63
CA PHE A 226 -14.17 5.91 11.41
C PHE A 226 -14.08 4.98 10.19
N GLN A 227 -14.33 5.52 9.01
CA GLN A 227 -13.95 4.89 7.74
C GLN A 227 -13.55 5.98 6.76
N TRP A 228 -12.39 5.83 6.11
CA TRP A 228 -12.09 6.66 4.94
C TRP A 228 -13.13 6.45 3.84
N MET A 229 -13.64 7.57 3.31
CA MET A 229 -14.73 7.56 2.34
C MET A 229 -14.17 7.54 0.91
N PRO A 230 -14.26 6.42 0.16
CA PRO A 230 -13.89 6.39 -1.24
C PRO A 230 -14.89 7.15 -2.11
N CYS A 231 -14.43 7.53 -3.30
CA CYS A 231 -15.29 7.89 -4.42
C CYS A 231 -15.48 6.70 -5.36
N ASP A 232 -16.63 6.65 -6.02
CA ASP A 232 -16.98 5.63 -6.98
C ASP A 232 -16.47 6.03 -8.38
N VAL A 233 -15.93 5.06 -9.10
CA VAL A 233 -15.27 5.24 -10.38
C VAL A 233 -15.85 4.26 -11.39
N GLU A 234 -16.21 4.74 -12.58
CA GLU A 234 -16.71 3.91 -13.68
C GLU A 234 -15.71 3.90 -14.84
N PHE A 235 -15.67 2.78 -15.56
CA PHE A 235 -14.85 2.65 -16.76
C PHE A 235 -15.55 3.33 -17.94
N THR A 236 -14.81 4.15 -18.68
CA THR A 236 -15.25 4.77 -19.94
C THR A 236 -14.53 4.10 -21.12
N THR A 237 -14.87 4.46 -22.36
CA THR A 237 -14.20 3.92 -23.56
C THR A 237 -12.68 4.06 -23.51
N ASP A 238 -12.20 5.24 -23.07
CA ASP A 238 -10.79 5.64 -23.16
C ASP A 238 -10.08 5.75 -21.80
N GLY A 239 -10.78 5.44 -20.70
CA GLY A 239 -10.25 5.63 -19.36
C GLY A 239 -11.26 5.32 -18.26
N CYS A 240 -11.33 6.16 -17.25
CA CYS A 240 -12.32 6.10 -16.20
C CYS A 240 -12.86 7.49 -15.88
N ARG A 241 -14.00 7.54 -15.19
CA ARG A 241 -14.62 8.76 -14.67
C ARG A 241 -14.94 8.58 -13.20
N ILE A 242 -14.71 9.62 -12.40
CA ILE A 242 -15.17 9.66 -11.01
C ILE A 242 -16.64 10.09 -11.04
N VAL A 243 -17.54 9.17 -10.65
CA VAL A 243 -18.98 9.35 -10.79
C VAL A 243 -19.67 9.86 -9.54
N SER A 244 -19.07 9.69 -8.36
CA SER A 244 -19.44 10.41 -7.12
C SER A 244 -18.47 11.57 -6.85
N TYR A 245 -18.43 12.15 -5.65
CA TYR A 245 -17.48 13.22 -5.32
C TYR A 245 -16.25 12.68 -4.57
N ILE A 246 -15.08 13.30 -4.75
CA ILE A 246 -13.89 13.05 -3.93
C ILE A 246 -14.10 13.69 -2.57
N ASN A 247 -13.94 12.91 -1.50
CA ASN A 247 -14.01 13.43 -0.14
C ASN A 247 -13.04 14.60 0.04
N ASN A 248 -13.51 15.68 0.67
CA ASN A 248 -12.75 16.90 0.91
C ASN A 248 -12.28 17.67 -0.35
N LEU A 249 -12.85 17.42 -1.54
CA LEU A 249 -12.55 18.16 -2.77
C LEU A 249 -13.83 18.59 -3.50
N HIS A 250 -14.06 19.90 -3.64
CA HIS A 250 -15.34 20.42 -4.11
C HIS A 250 -15.56 20.10 -5.60
N PRO A 251 -16.63 19.39 -5.99
CA PRO A 251 -16.80 18.88 -7.36
C PRO A 251 -17.00 19.98 -8.41
N SER A 252 -17.69 21.09 -8.07
CA SER A 252 -17.90 22.21 -9.01
C SER A 252 -16.69 23.15 -9.09
N GLU A 253 -16.21 23.66 -7.96
CA GLU A 253 -15.06 24.58 -7.89
C GLU A 253 -13.75 23.96 -8.41
N ASN A 254 -13.52 22.66 -8.15
CA ASN A 254 -12.30 21.97 -8.55
C ASN A 254 -12.48 21.08 -9.79
N ARG A 255 -13.47 21.35 -10.64
CA ARG A 255 -13.75 20.56 -11.85
C ARG A 255 -12.51 20.30 -12.74
N PRO A 256 -11.63 21.29 -13.02
CA PRO A 256 -10.42 21.03 -13.79
C PRO A 256 -9.48 20.01 -13.13
N LEU A 257 -9.38 20.03 -11.80
CA LEU A 257 -8.57 19.07 -11.05
C LEU A 257 -9.18 17.66 -11.08
N TYR A 258 -10.51 17.52 -11.01
CA TYR A 258 -11.18 16.23 -11.22
C TYR A 258 -10.84 15.64 -12.59
N ASP A 259 -10.94 16.42 -13.66
CA ASP A 259 -10.63 15.96 -15.03
C ASP A 259 -9.17 15.48 -15.17
N VAL A 260 -8.24 16.13 -14.45
CA VAL A 260 -6.83 15.72 -14.40
C VAL A 260 -6.66 14.43 -13.58
N ILE A 261 -7.29 14.34 -12.40
CA ILE A 261 -7.24 13.16 -11.54
C ILE A 261 -7.77 11.93 -12.29
N GLU A 262 -8.89 12.05 -13.02
CA GLU A 262 -9.47 10.96 -13.83
C GLU A 262 -8.48 10.45 -14.91
N LYS A 263 -7.78 11.36 -15.58
CA LYS A 263 -6.75 11.01 -16.58
C LYS A 263 -5.56 10.31 -15.96
N ILE A 264 -5.08 10.77 -14.80
CA ILE A 264 -3.98 10.12 -14.09
C ILE A 264 -4.43 8.75 -13.58
N LEU A 265 -5.62 8.64 -12.99
CA LEU A 265 -6.18 7.36 -12.52
C LEU A 265 -6.32 6.34 -13.67
N SER A 266 -6.73 6.79 -14.86
CA SER A 266 -6.78 5.97 -16.07
C SER A 266 -5.42 5.37 -16.44
N ARG A 267 -4.32 6.11 -16.19
CA ARG A 267 -2.93 5.65 -16.39
C ARG A 267 -2.43 4.78 -15.24
N THR A 268 -2.98 4.94 -14.03
CA THR A 268 -2.66 4.13 -12.85
C THR A 268 -3.25 2.72 -12.92
N ILE A 269 -4.45 2.54 -13.48
CA ILE A 269 -5.14 1.23 -13.52
C ILE A 269 -4.28 0.11 -14.13
N PRO A 270 -3.58 0.28 -15.27
CA PRO A 270 -2.65 -0.73 -15.79
C PRO A 270 -1.49 -1.07 -14.85
N LEU A 271 -0.99 -0.10 -14.06
CA LEU A 271 0.05 -0.35 -13.07
C LEU A 271 -0.50 -1.15 -11.89
N TRP A 272 -1.73 -0.88 -11.45
CA TRP A 272 -2.39 -1.75 -10.45
C TRP A 272 -2.63 -3.16 -10.98
N ASN A 273 -3.04 -3.34 -12.23
CA ASN A 273 -3.13 -4.66 -12.85
C ASN A 273 -1.80 -5.41 -12.73
N ALA A 274 -0.67 -4.74 -13.01
CA ALA A 274 0.66 -5.32 -12.88
C ALA A 274 1.04 -5.62 -11.43
N SER A 275 0.76 -4.70 -10.48
CA SER A 275 1.03 -4.88 -9.05
C SER A 275 0.20 -5.98 -8.38
N LEU A 276 -1.04 -6.18 -8.85
CA LEU A 276 -1.97 -7.17 -8.28
C LEU A 276 -1.87 -8.53 -8.99
N THR A 277 -1.24 -8.60 -10.16
CA THR A 277 -0.97 -9.88 -10.83
C THR A 277 0.17 -10.61 -10.12
N ARG A 278 -0.09 -11.85 -9.72
CA ARG A 278 0.90 -12.71 -9.08
C ARG A 278 1.64 -13.54 -10.12
N TYR A 279 2.95 -13.64 -9.95
CA TYR A 279 3.82 -14.45 -10.78
C TYR A 279 4.45 -15.58 -9.96
N ASN A 280 4.56 -16.75 -10.58
CA ASN A 280 5.26 -17.89 -10.00
C ASN A 280 6.78 -17.74 -10.21
N GLU A 281 7.34 -16.70 -9.60
CA GLU A 281 8.75 -16.33 -9.74
C GLU A 281 9.58 -16.93 -8.61
N GLN A 282 10.48 -17.84 -8.96
CA GLN A 282 11.63 -18.25 -8.15
C GLN A 282 12.86 -18.22 -9.06
N ARG A 283 13.70 -17.19 -8.94
CA ARG A 283 14.98 -17.14 -9.67
C ARG A 283 15.91 -18.23 -9.14
N ILE A 284 15.78 -18.54 -7.85
CA ILE A 284 16.52 -19.57 -7.15
C ILE A 284 15.52 -20.57 -6.55
N LYS A 285 15.45 -21.78 -7.11
CA LYS A 285 14.65 -22.86 -6.54
C LYS A 285 15.41 -23.50 -5.39
N TYR A 286 14.96 -23.27 -4.16
CA TYR A 286 15.57 -23.83 -2.97
C TYR A 286 14.60 -24.79 -2.28
N ARG A 287 14.78 -26.09 -2.51
CA ARG A 287 13.91 -27.17 -1.97
C ARG A 287 14.64 -28.13 -1.04
N LYS A 288 15.96 -27.97 -0.92
CA LYS A 288 16.80 -28.80 -0.06
C LYS A 288 17.97 -27.98 0.43
N VAL A 289 18.28 -28.09 1.71
CA VAL A 289 19.49 -27.53 2.30
C VAL A 289 20.68 -28.42 1.94
N GLU A 290 21.66 -27.82 1.29
CA GLU A 290 22.94 -28.45 0.99
C GLU A 290 24.01 -27.88 1.92
N TYR A 291 24.95 -28.71 2.36
CA TYR A 291 26.03 -28.30 3.26
C TYR A 291 27.38 -28.53 2.58
N LEU A 292 28.36 -27.68 2.90
CA LEU A 292 29.73 -27.86 2.44
C LEU A 292 30.44 -28.92 3.30
N GLU A 293 30.13 -30.19 3.08
CA GLU A 293 30.63 -31.33 3.87
C GLU A 293 32.16 -31.43 3.89
N GLU A 294 32.83 -30.98 2.82
CA GLU A 294 34.30 -30.94 2.73
C GLU A 294 34.95 -29.97 3.74
N ALA A 295 34.17 -29.07 4.35
CA ALA A 295 34.69 -28.11 5.33
C ALA A 295 34.98 -28.75 6.71
N VAL A 296 34.46 -29.95 7.00
CA VAL A 296 34.60 -30.57 8.32
C VAL A 296 34.91 -32.07 8.19
N SER A 297 36.10 -32.48 8.65
CA SER A 297 36.48 -33.90 8.68
C SER A 297 35.67 -34.66 9.73
N VAL A 298 34.98 -35.74 9.32
CA VAL A 298 34.25 -36.62 10.24
C VAL A 298 35.26 -37.22 11.24
N PRO A 299 35.03 -37.07 12.56
CA PRO A 299 35.96 -37.58 13.55
C PRO A 299 36.00 -39.11 13.57
N LYS A 300 37.15 -39.67 13.94
CA LYS A 300 37.24 -41.09 14.33
C LYS A 300 36.75 -41.28 15.78
N ARG A 301 36.16 -42.44 16.07
CA ARG A 301 35.79 -42.84 17.43
C ARG A 301 37.04 -42.96 18.29
N LYS A 302 37.00 -42.40 19.50
CA LYS A 302 38.10 -42.45 20.46
C LYS A 302 38.04 -43.76 21.26
N ASP A 303 39.18 -44.24 21.74
CA ASP A 303 39.23 -45.43 22.60
C ASP A 303 38.50 -45.16 23.92
N GLY A 304 37.56 -46.05 24.29
CA GLY A 304 36.72 -45.91 25.48
C GLY A 304 35.53 -44.95 25.35
N GLU A 305 35.32 -44.32 24.19
CA GLU A 305 34.16 -43.45 23.93
C GLU A 305 32.90 -44.30 23.73
N SER A 306 31.81 -43.93 24.41
CA SER A 306 30.51 -44.53 24.20
C SER A 306 30.01 -44.24 22.78
N GLU A 307 29.02 -45.00 22.32
CA GLU A 307 28.43 -44.77 21.00
C GLU A 307 27.68 -43.42 20.97
N ASP A 308 26.97 -43.09 22.05
CA ASP A 308 26.23 -41.84 22.20
C ASP A 308 27.18 -40.62 22.18
N ASP A 309 28.29 -40.66 22.91
CA ASP A 309 29.28 -39.56 22.94
C ASP A 309 29.93 -39.34 21.57
N PHE A 310 30.16 -40.44 20.83
CA PHE A 310 30.70 -40.38 19.47
C PHE A 310 29.71 -39.72 18.50
N PHE A 311 28.43 -40.10 18.55
CA PHE A 311 27.38 -39.49 17.75
C PHE A 311 27.20 -38.01 18.08
N GLU A 312 27.08 -37.65 19.37
CA GLU A 312 26.95 -36.25 19.81
C GLU A 312 28.13 -35.38 19.34
N ARG A 313 29.35 -35.94 19.28
CA ARG A 313 30.53 -35.25 18.73
C ARG A 313 30.48 -35.10 17.21
N CYS A 314 29.99 -36.10 16.50
CA CYS A 314 29.74 -36.00 15.05
C CYS A 314 28.69 -34.93 14.74
N ASP A 315 27.59 -34.91 15.49
CA ASP A 315 26.48 -33.96 15.29
C ASP A 315 26.92 -32.53 15.59
N ARG A 316 27.68 -32.30 16.69
CA ARG A 316 28.28 -30.99 16.98
C ARG A 316 29.22 -30.48 15.88
N LEU A 317 29.88 -31.38 15.16
CA LEU A 317 30.74 -31.01 14.04
C LEU A 317 29.93 -30.75 12.76
N ARG A 318 28.92 -31.58 12.48
CA ARG A 318 27.98 -31.37 11.37
C ARG A 318 27.21 -30.06 11.53
N ALA A 319 26.78 -29.72 12.74
CA ALA A 319 26.12 -28.45 13.04
C ALA A 319 26.97 -27.22 12.65
N LYS A 320 28.30 -27.35 12.61
CA LYS A 320 29.24 -26.30 12.19
C LYS A 320 29.48 -26.24 10.68
N CYS A 321 29.02 -27.22 9.91
CA CYS A 321 29.16 -27.19 8.45
C CYS A 321 28.31 -26.03 7.88
N PRO A 322 28.92 -25.07 7.17
CA PRO A 322 28.18 -23.95 6.61
C PRO A 322 27.20 -24.44 5.52
N VAL A 323 26.09 -23.73 5.40
CA VAL A 323 25.11 -23.98 4.35
C VAL A 323 25.73 -23.56 3.02
N ARG A 324 25.60 -24.41 2.01
CA ARG A 324 25.96 -24.06 0.65
C ARG A 324 24.91 -23.10 0.10
N LEU A 325 25.30 -21.83 -0.06
CA LEU A 325 24.40 -20.81 -0.59
C LEU A 325 23.93 -21.17 -2.00
N PRO A 326 22.62 -21.03 -2.30
CA PRO A 326 22.08 -21.46 -3.57
C PRO A 326 22.43 -20.48 -4.69
N GLU A 327 22.54 -21.00 -5.91
CA GLU A 327 22.81 -20.23 -7.13
C GLU A 327 21.60 -20.27 -8.06
N PRO A 328 21.36 -19.21 -8.85
CA PRO A 328 20.32 -19.26 -9.88
C PRO A 328 20.68 -20.26 -10.99
N GLY A 329 19.63 -20.81 -11.59
CA GLY A 329 19.74 -21.71 -12.74
C GLY A 329 19.94 -20.95 -14.06
N LYS A 330 19.32 -21.44 -15.14
CA LYS A 330 19.21 -20.70 -16.40
C LYS A 330 17.97 -19.81 -16.37
N PHE A 331 18.12 -18.56 -16.82
CA PHE A 331 17.00 -17.62 -16.90
C PHE A 331 15.81 -18.21 -17.66
N LYS A 332 14.63 -18.00 -17.10
CA LYS A 332 13.34 -18.26 -17.74
C LYS A 332 12.43 -17.05 -17.49
N PRO A 333 11.67 -16.60 -18.49
CA PRO A 333 10.65 -15.58 -18.28
C PRO A 333 9.68 -16.00 -17.17
N PRO A 334 9.28 -15.07 -16.29
CA PRO A 334 8.21 -15.28 -15.33
C PRO A 334 6.91 -15.80 -15.95
N GLU A 335 6.28 -16.74 -15.25
CA GLU A 335 4.95 -17.25 -15.59
C GLU A 335 3.92 -16.70 -14.61
N ILE A 336 2.78 -16.25 -15.14
CA ILE A 336 1.64 -15.83 -14.33
C ILE A 336 1.14 -17.06 -13.55
N ASP A 337 0.78 -16.85 -12.29
CA ASP A 337 0.33 -17.95 -11.44
C ASP A 337 -1.05 -18.50 -11.87
N ARG A 338 -1.53 -19.53 -11.15
CA ARG A 338 -2.81 -20.19 -11.44
C ARG A 338 -4.04 -19.29 -11.24
N ARG A 339 -3.93 -18.16 -10.53
CA ARG A 339 -5.02 -17.20 -10.30
C ARG A 339 -5.23 -16.29 -11.50
N GLY A 340 -4.26 -16.25 -12.40
CA GLY A 340 -4.35 -15.56 -13.68
C GLY A 340 -4.02 -14.07 -13.60
N LYS A 341 -4.02 -13.45 -14.77
CA LYS A 341 -3.72 -12.02 -14.93
C LYS A 341 -4.87 -11.19 -14.38
N ILE A 342 -4.55 -10.17 -13.58
CA ILE A 342 -5.54 -9.17 -13.16
C ILE A 342 -5.75 -8.17 -14.30
N ASP A 343 -7.02 -7.99 -14.67
CA ASP A 343 -7.47 -6.92 -15.53
C ASP A 343 -8.69 -6.27 -14.89
N LEU A 344 -8.47 -5.20 -14.11
CA LEU A 344 -9.52 -4.50 -13.37
C LEU A 344 -10.66 -4.04 -14.28
N ARG A 345 -10.36 -3.62 -15.50
CA ARG A 345 -11.37 -3.17 -16.47
C ARG A 345 -12.22 -4.35 -16.93
N ALA A 346 -11.58 -5.44 -17.37
CA ALA A 346 -12.33 -6.60 -17.87
C ALA A 346 -13.13 -7.30 -16.76
N MET A 347 -12.58 -7.34 -15.54
CA MET A 347 -13.16 -8.08 -14.42
C MET A 347 -14.25 -7.32 -13.67
N PHE A 348 -14.17 -5.98 -13.64
CA PHE A 348 -15.07 -5.14 -12.84
C PHE A 348 -15.71 -4.02 -13.66
N ALA A 349 -15.87 -4.18 -14.98
CA ALA A 349 -16.49 -3.17 -15.85
C ALA A 349 -17.85 -2.68 -15.33
N GLU A 350 -18.74 -3.63 -14.98
CA GLU A 350 -20.11 -3.33 -14.53
C GLU A 350 -20.16 -2.76 -13.11
N LYS A 351 -19.24 -3.21 -12.25
CA LYS A 351 -19.16 -2.76 -10.85
C LYS A 351 -18.37 -1.45 -10.73
N GLY A 352 -17.47 -1.13 -11.65
CA GLY A 352 -16.52 -0.04 -11.44
C GLY A 352 -15.61 -0.28 -10.22
N LEU A 353 -14.94 0.78 -9.78
CA LEU A 353 -13.97 0.77 -8.68
C LEU A 353 -14.39 1.74 -7.58
N GLN A 354 -13.79 1.58 -6.39
CA GLN A 354 -13.85 2.55 -5.30
C GLN A 354 -12.43 3.00 -4.97
N VAL A 355 -12.19 4.31 -5.01
CA VAL A 355 -10.85 4.89 -4.86
C VAL A 355 -10.86 6.01 -3.85
N ILE A 356 -9.94 5.96 -2.89
CA ILE A 356 -9.67 7.04 -1.96
C ILE A 356 -8.53 7.88 -2.55
N VAL A 357 -8.70 9.20 -2.56
CA VAL A 357 -7.72 10.16 -3.13
C VAL A 357 -7.05 10.93 -2.00
N LYS A 358 -5.74 11.12 -2.10
CA LYS A 358 -4.95 11.96 -1.19
C LYS A 358 -3.99 12.86 -1.97
N LEU A 359 -3.95 14.14 -1.62
CA LEU A 359 -2.97 15.11 -2.08
C LEU A 359 -2.26 15.69 -0.86
N ALA A 360 -0.94 15.61 -0.84
CA ALA A 360 -0.13 16.12 0.26
C ALA A 360 1.21 16.65 -0.25
N ASN A 361 1.69 17.69 0.42
CA ASN A 361 2.99 18.30 0.16
C ASN A 361 3.87 18.12 1.39
N ILE A 362 5.16 17.86 1.17
CA ILE A 362 6.19 18.08 2.17
C ILE A 362 6.95 19.34 1.76
N GLU A 363 7.03 20.31 2.65
CA GLU A 363 7.75 21.57 2.46
C GLU A 363 8.85 21.69 3.51
N LEU A 364 10.07 21.93 3.04
CA LEU A 364 11.26 22.13 3.86
C LEU A 364 11.76 23.56 3.68
N THR A 365 12.19 24.17 4.77
CA THR A 365 12.74 25.53 4.79
C THR A 365 14.17 25.50 5.35
N PRO A 366 14.97 26.55 5.17
CA PRO A 366 16.29 26.64 5.81
C PRO A 366 16.25 26.45 7.34
N ASP A 367 15.17 26.90 7.99
CA ASP A 367 14.96 26.72 9.44
C ASP A 367 14.52 25.29 9.82
N LYS A 368 13.89 24.59 8.89
CA LYS A 368 13.38 23.22 9.04
C LYS A 368 13.84 22.34 7.86
N PRO A 369 15.15 22.05 7.76
CA PRO A 369 15.75 21.53 6.53
C PRO A 369 15.63 20.01 6.37
N GLU A 370 15.08 19.30 7.35
CA GLU A 370 15.12 17.84 7.45
C GLU A 370 13.70 17.27 7.68
N TYR A 371 13.41 16.15 7.01
CA TYR A 371 12.23 15.33 7.21
C TYR A 371 12.65 13.93 7.67
N ASP A 372 12.13 13.48 8.81
CA ASP A 372 12.58 12.25 9.49
C ASP A 372 12.11 10.94 8.84
N GLY A 373 11.20 11.02 7.86
CA GLY A 373 10.58 9.84 7.25
C GLY A 373 9.28 9.42 7.96
N GLY A 374 8.76 8.25 7.56
CA GLY A 374 7.56 7.66 8.16
C GLY A 374 7.86 6.42 9.01
N SER A 375 6.82 5.83 9.61
CA SER A 375 6.90 4.48 10.21
C SER A 375 6.58 3.39 9.17
N TRP A 376 6.92 2.14 9.50
CA TRP A 376 6.51 0.99 8.70
C TRP A 376 5.01 0.73 8.89
N HIS A 377 4.25 0.71 7.79
CA HIS A 377 2.81 0.52 7.85
C HIS A 377 2.25 -0.14 6.58
N VAL A 378 1.00 -0.59 6.70
CA VAL A 378 0.10 -0.99 5.61
C VAL A 378 -1.00 0.08 5.55
N GLU A 379 -1.55 0.37 4.37
CA GLU A 379 -2.51 1.45 4.23
C GLU A 379 -3.88 1.11 4.80
N GLY A 380 -4.43 2.04 5.59
CA GLY A 380 -5.79 2.01 6.11
C GLY A 380 -6.04 1.07 7.29
N GLN A 381 -7.31 0.70 7.47
CA GLN A 381 -7.82 -0.31 8.40
C GLN A 381 -8.71 -1.33 7.66
N LEU A 382 -9.06 -2.46 8.29
CA LEU A 382 -9.76 -3.55 7.58
C LEU A 382 -11.13 -3.14 7.02
N ASN A 383 -11.88 -2.27 7.70
CA ASN A 383 -13.16 -1.76 7.20
C ASN A 383 -13.04 -0.89 5.94
N GLU A 384 -11.82 -0.50 5.55
CA GLU A 384 -11.57 0.28 4.32
C GLU A 384 -11.19 -0.62 3.14
N HIS A 385 -10.89 -1.91 3.39
CA HIS A 385 -10.62 -2.93 2.38
C HIS A 385 -9.62 -2.50 1.28
N ILE A 386 -8.63 -1.68 1.60
CA ILE A 386 -7.61 -1.23 0.65
C ILE A 386 -6.79 -2.44 0.18
N CYS A 387 -6.66 -2.63 -1.13
CA CYS A 387 -5.93 -3.75 -1.72
C CYS A 387 -4.66 -3.32 -2.48
N ALA A 388 -4.57 -2.07 -2.93
CA ALA A 388 -3.39 -1.52 -3.57
C ALA A 388 -3.30 0.00 -3.40
N THR A 389 -2.08 0.49 -3.50
CA THR A 389 -1.75 1.90 -3.40
C THR A 389 -1.02 2.34 -4.66
N ALA A 390 -1.28 3.57 -5.10
CA ALA A 390 -0.50 4.27 -6.10
C ALA A 390 -0.04 5.62 -5.54
N ILE A 391 1.21 5.99 -5.79
CA ILE A 391 1.77 7.29 -5.41
C ILE A 391 2.46 7.89 -6.63
N TYR A 392 2.00 9.08 -7.03
CA TYR A 392 2.60 9.88 -8.07
C TYR A 392 3.35 11.07 -7.47
N TYR A 393 4.67 11.09 -7.66
CA TYR A 393 5.55 12.17 -7.20
C TYR A 393 5.61 13.25 -8.28
N TYR A 394 4.67 14.20 -8.24
CA TYR A 394 4.41 15.07 -9.39
C TYR A 394 5.23 16.36 -9.41
N ASP A 395 5.86 16.74 -8.31
CA ASP A 395 6.67 17.96 -8.21
C ASP A 395 7.65 17.83 -7.04
N SER A 396 8.96 17.82 -7.31
CA SER A 396 9.99 17.69 -6.27
C SER A 396 11.18 18.59 -6.59
N GLU A 397 11.48 19.53 -5.70
CA GLU A 397 12.52 20.54 -5.92
C GLU A 397 13.40 20.71 -4.68
N ASN A 398 14.71 20.88 -4.90
CA ASN A 398 15.69 21.19 -3.87
C ASN A 398 15.72 20.24 -2.65
N ILE A 399 15.53 18.94 -2.89
CA ILE A 399 15.65 17.90 -1.86
C ILE A 399 16.73 16.87 -2.22
N THR A 400 17.33 16.26 -1.20
CA THR A 400 18.15 15.05 -1.37
C THR A 400 17.28 13.89 -1.87
N GLU A 401 17.91 12.78 -2.27
CA GLU A 401 17.17 11.61 -2.73
C GLU A 401 16.16 11.15 -1.68
N SER A 402 14.90 11.02 -2.12
CA SER A 402 13.81 10.44 -1.34
C SER A 402 13.54 9.03 -1.85
N THR A 403 13.22 8.09 -0.96
CA THR A 403 12.94 6.70 -1.32
C THR A 403 11.74 6.15 -0.54
N LEU A 404 11.08 5.15 -1.13
CA LEU A 404 10.06 4.34 -0.47
C LEU A 404 10.61 2.93 -0.27
N SER A 405 10.74 2.52 0.99
CA SER A 405 11.26 1.21 1.39
C SER A 405 10.11 0.20 1.51
N PHE A 406 10.37 -1.06 1.17
CA PHE A 406 9.41 -2.16 1.23
C PHE A 406 9.97 -3.35 1.98
N ARG A 407 9.10 -4.03 2.73
CA ARG A 407 9.38 -5.34 3.34
C ARG A 407 8.18 -6.26 3.21
N GLN A 408 8.47 -7.55 3.15
CA GLN A 408 7.47 -8.63 3.10
C GLN A 408 7.55 -9.50 4.35
N ARG A 409 6.50 -10.29 4.59
CA ARG A 409 6.42 -11.27 5.67
C ARG A 409 6.62 -12.69 5.13
N GLY A 410 7.39 -13.53 5.82
CA GLY A 410 7.47 -14.97 5.59
C GLY A 410 6.39 -15.77 6.34
N ASN A 411 6.24 -17.05 6.05
CA ASN A 411 5.38 -17.97 6.81
C ASN A 411 5.95 -19.40 6.82
N GLN A 412 5.54 -20.20 7.80
CA GLN A 412 5.67 -21.66 7.82
C GLN A 412 5.35 -22.33 6.47
N TYR A 413 4.24 -22.00 5.79
CA TYR A 413 3.89 -22.68 4.51
C TYR A 413 4.97 -22.56 3.43
N ASN A 414 5.81 -21.53 3.49
CA ASN A 414 6.91 -21.38 2.55
C ASN A 414 8.12 -22.26 2.90
N MET A 415 8.21 -22.73 4.14
CA MET A 415 9.31 -23.54 4.65
C MET A 415 9.01 -25.05 4.60
N ASP A 416 7.74 -25.47 4.67
CA ASP A 416 7.34 -26.89 4.61
C ASP A 416 7.82 -27.62 3.34
N GLU A 417 8.12 -26.89 2.26
CA GLU A 417 8.63 -27.45 1.01
C GLU A 417 10.16 -27.65 0.98
N ILE A 418 10.89 -27.23 2.02
CA ILE A 418 12.35 -27.29 2.08
C ILE A 418 12.77 -28.52 2.90
N ASN A 419 13.53 -29.42 2.28
CA ASN A 419 14.12 -30.56 2.97
C ASN A 419 15.42 -30.15 3.69
N TYR A 420 15.49 -30.32 5.01
CA TYR A 420 16.66 -30.03 5.85
C TYR A 420 16.96 -31.17 6.83
N GLU A 421 18.18 -31.22 7.36
CA GLU A 421 18.58 -32.18 8.39
C GLU A 421 18.02 -31.75 9.75
N GLN A 422 17.58 -32.72 10.57
CA GLN A 422 17.02 -32.47 11.91
C GLN A 422 17.94 -31.56 12.73
N ASP A 423 17.34 -30.63 13.48
CA ASP A 423 18.03 -29.63 14.33
C ASP A 423 18.97 -28.65 13.61
N ARG A 424 18.94 -28.57 12.27
CA ARG A 424 19.85 -27.70 11.49
C ARG A 424 19.14 -26.56 10.77
N HIS A 425 18.65 -25.60 11.55
CA HIS A 425 17.85 -24.46 11.06
C HIS A 425 18.67 -23.24 10.58
N GLY A 426 20.00 -23.31 10.63
CA GLY A 426 20.89 -22.18 10.25
C GLY A 426 20.75 -21.67 8.81
N PHE A 427 19.98 -22.38 7.96
CA PHE A 427 19.63 -21.91 6.62
C PHE A 427 18.66 -20.71 6.65
N LEU A 428 17.88 -20.53 7.72
CA LEU A 428 17.01 -19.37 7.90
C LEU A 428 17.82 -18.07 7.85
N GLN A 429 18.94 -18.02 8.57
CA GLN A 429 19.88 -16.90 8.57
C GLN A 429 20.67 -16.85 7.25
N GLN A 430 21.35 -17.95 6.92
CA GLN A 430 22.34 -17.96 5.83
C GLN A 430 21.72 -17.78 4.44
N VAL A 431 20.53 -18.33 4.19
CA VAL A 431 19.89 -18.34 2.86
C VAL A 431 18.80 -17.28 2.73
N PHE A 432 18.05 -17.04 3.81
CA PHE A 432 16.90 -16.11 3.79
C PHE A 432 17.16 -14.80 4.55
N GLY A 433 18.30 -14.66 5.23
CA GLY A 433 18.71 -13.40 5.86
C GLY A 433 17.86 -13.04 7.07
N TYR A 434 17.26 -14.04 7.74
CA TYR A 434 16.56 -13.82 9.00
C TYR A 434 17.55 -13.50 10.13
N PRO A 435 17.11 -12.77 11.17
CA PRO A 435 17.93 -12.52 12.35
C PRO A 435 18.44 -13.80 13.05
N GLU A 436 19.56 -13.69 13.77
CA GLU A 436 20.21 -14.81 14.48
C GLU A 436 19.30 -15.43 15.54
N GLU A 437 18.38 -14.66 16.11
CA GLU A 437 17.40 -15.14 17.08
C GLU A 437 16.38 -16.12 16.47
N VAL A 438 16.17 -16.12 15.15
CA VAL A 438 15.16 -16.96 14.50
C VAL A 438 15.55 -18.44 14.52
N ASP A 439 14.98 -19.19 15.46
CA ASP A 439 15.30 -20.60 15.69
C ASP A 439 14.38 -21.60 14.94
N GLY A 440 13.34 -21.10 14.27
CA GLY A 440 12.37 -21.91 13.52
C GLY A 440 11.23 -22.49 14.37
N TRP A 441 11.24 -22.30 15.69
CA TRP A 441 10.27 -22.86 16.63
C TRP A 441 9.48 -21.79 17.38
N ASN A 442 10.17 -20.75 17.82
CA ASN A 442 9.61 -19.68 18.61
C ASN A 442 9.19 -18.50 17.72
N ASP A 443 8.40 -17.62 18.32
CA ASP A 443 7.90 -16.42 17.68
C ASP A 443 9.01 -15.37 17.57
N HIS A 444 9.43 -15.09 16.34
CA HIS A 444 10.53 -14.16 16.01
C HIS A 444 10.16 -13.26 14.84
N ASN A 445 11.05 -12.30 14.51
CA ASN A 445 10.85 -11.43 13.36
C ASN A 445 11.01 -12.21 12.03
N VAL A 446 9.89 -12.42 11.34
CA VAL A 446 9.81 -13.15 10.07
C VAL A 446 9.72 -12.21 8.85
N THR A 447 10.12 -10.95 8.99
CA THR A 447 10.11 -9.99 7.87
C THR A 447 11.41 -10.01 7.06
N GLN A 448 11.29 -9.81 5.75
CA GLN A 448 12.42 -9.64 4.84
C GLN A 448 12.39 -8.25 4.21
N LEU A 449 13.47 -7.49 4.39
CA LEU A 449 13.65 -6.19 3.76
C LEU A 449 13.94 -6.37 2.26
N LEU A 450 13.01 -5.98 1.39
CA LEU A 450 13.17 -6.09 -0.06
C LEU A 450 14.17 -5.06 -0.58
N GLY A 451 14.08 -3.83 -0.10
CA GLY A 451 14.88 -2.71 -0.55
C GLY A 451 14.04 -1.45 -0.66
N ASN A 452 14.49 -0.51 -1.47
CA ASN A 452 13.80 0.76 -1.67
C ASN A 452 13.73 1.14 -3.16
N VAL A 453 12.78 2.01 -3.49
CA VAL A 453 12.63 2.62 -4.81
C VAL A 453 12.82 4.12 -4.67
N SER A 454 13.65 4.73 -5.52
CA SER A 454 13.83 6.18 -5.63
C SER A 454 12.51 6.85 -6.03
N THR A 455 12.11 7.92 -5.35
CA THR A 455 10.81 8.62 -5.52
C THR A 455 10.97 9.99 -6.16
N ARG A 456 11.76 10.03 -7.24
CA ARG A 456 12.01 11.23 -8.06
C ARG A 456 10.73 11.79 -8.69
N GLU A 457 10.78 13.07 -9.07
CA GLU A 457 9.71 13.72 -9.81
C GLU A 457 9.37 12.96 -11.11
N GLY A 458 8.07 12.89 -11.42
CA GLY A 458 7.52 12.22 -12.60
C GLY A 458 7.30 10.71 -12.42
N ARG A 459 7.74 10.11 -11.30
CA ARG A 459 7.55 8.68 -11.05
C ARG A 459 6.17 8.38 -10.49
N LEU A 460 5.47 7.45 -11.14
CA LEU A 460 4.29 6.76 -10.63
C LEU A 460 4.70 5.38 -10.09
N LEU A 461 4.37 5.11 -8.83
CA LEU A 461 4.72 3.88 -8.11
C LEU A 461 3.44 3.21 -7.61
N THR A 462 3.27 1.92 -7.87
CA THR A 462 2.14 1.12 -7.36
C THR A 462 2.62 -0.13 -6.63
N PHE A 463 1.87 -0.53 -5.61
CA PHE A 463 2.17 -1.72 -4.82
C PHE A 463 0.90 -2.26 -4.14
N PRO A 464 0.82 -3.58 -3.88
CA PRO A 464 -0.32 -4.16 -3.18
C PRO A 464 -0.27 -3.88 -1.67
N ASN A 465 -1.44 -3.90 -1.03
CA ASN A 465 -1.58 -3.76 0.43
C ASN A 465 -1.23 -5.06 1.20
N THR A 466 -0.43 -5.92 0.59
CA THR A 466 0.19 -7.11 1.20
C THR A 466 1.62 -6.83 1.68
N LEU A 467 2.14 -5.63 1.39
CA LEU A 467 3.48 -5.18 1.76
C LEU A 467 3.41 -4.12 2.84
N GLN A 468 4.36 -4.15 3.76
CA GLN A 468 4.67 -2.98 4.56
C GLN A 468 5.63 -2.07 3.82
N HIS A 469 5.40 -0.77 3.94
CA HIS A 469 6.23 0.23 3.31
C HIS A 469 6.52 1.38 4.27
N ARG A 470 7.57 2.15 3.96
CA ARG A 470 8.02 3.28 4.77
C ARG A 470 8.72 4.33 3.91
N VAL A 471 8.36 5.59 4.11
CA VAL A 471 9.06 6.74 3.52
C VAL A 471 10.40 6.94 4.23
N SER A 472 11.50 7.00 3.49
CA SER A 472 12.83 7.29 4.04
C SER A 472 13.01 8.78 4.37
N PRO A 473 13.87 9.12 5.34
CA PRO A 473 14.23 10.51 5.62
C PRO A 473 14.90 11.18 4.41
N PHE A 474 14.75 12.50 4.30
CA PHE A 474 15.43 13.33 3.31
C PHE A 474 15.58 14.77 3.83
N SER A 475 16.42 15.56 3.18
CA SER A 475 16.68 16.95 3.58
C SER A 475 16.79 17.88 2.38
N LEU A 476 16.96 19.18 2.62
CA LEU A 476 17.28 20.14 1.56
C LEU A 476 18.63 19.83 0.90
N ALA A 477 18.67 19.83 -0.43
CA ALA A 477 19.92 19.68 -1.18
C ALA A 477 20.79 20.95 -1.07
N ASP A 478 20.19 22.12 -1.28
CA ASP A 478 20.73 23.45 -0.97
C ASP A 478 19.99 23.99 0.27
N ARG A 479 20.64 23.91 1.45
CA ARG A 479 20.07 24.35 2.73
C ARG A 479 19.78 25.86 2.79
N SER A 480 20.23 26.67 1.82
CA SER A 480 19.95 28.10 1.77
C SER A 480 18.59 28.46 1.14
N LYS A 481 17.94 27.49 0.48
CA LYS A 481 16.68 27.70 -0.24
C LYS A 481 15.61 26.73 0.27
N PRO A 482 14.32 27.08 0.17
CA PRO A 482 13.25 26.12 0.43
C PRO A 482 13.26 24.99 -0.61
N GLY A 483 12.58 23.89 -0.29
CA GLY A 483 12.43 22.74 -1.17
C GLY A 483 11.17 21.96 -0.81
N HIS A 484 10.70 21.14 -1.74
CA HIS A 484 9.44 20.42 -1.56
C HIS A 484 9.42 19.06 -2.23
N ARG A 485 8.46 18.25 -1.79
CA ARG A 485 8.04 16.99 -2.41
C ARG A 485 6.53 16.90 -2.39
N LYS A 486 5.89 16.85 -3.55
CA LYS A 486 4.43 16.82 -3.67
C LYS A 486 3.95 15.50 -4.27
N ILE A 487 2.87 14.96 -3.69
CA ILE A 487 2.33 13.67 -4.08
C ILE A 487 0.82 13.71 -4.34
N LEU A 488 0.39 12.91 -5.32
CA LEU A 488 -0.98 12.45 -5.50
C LEU A 488 -1.01 10.95 -5.24
N ALA A 489 -1.79 10.52 -4.26
CA ALA A 489 -1.95 9.11 -3.91
C ALA A 489 -3.37 8.63 -4.16
N PHE A 490 -3.47 7.38 -4.60
CA PHE A 490 -4.71 6.64 -4.74
C PHE A 490 -4.65 5.36 -3.92
N PHE A 491 -5.70 5.10 -3.15
CA PHE A 491 -5.89 3.83 -2.47
C PHE A 491 -7.07 3.10 -3.10
N LEU A 492 -6.79 1.98 -3.74
CA LEU A 492 -7.79 1.14 -4.38
C LEU A 492 -8.45 0.26 -3.31
N VAL A 493 -9.74 0.48 -3.08
CA VAL A 493 -10.57 -0.43 -2.29
C VAL A 493 -10.83 -1.68 -3.11
N SER A 494 -10.73 -2.86 -2.48
CA SER A 494 -10.94 -4.17 -3.13
C SER A 494 -12.25 -4.19 -3.91
N PRO A 495 -12.20 -4.36 -5.24
CA PRO A 495 -13.41 -4.45 -6.07
C PRO A 495 -14.24 -5.72 -5.83
N ASP A 496 -13.76 -6.68 -5.01
CA ASP A 496 -14.52 -7.88 -4.65
C ASP A 496 -15.79 -7.53 -3.86
N LEU A 497 -15.78 -6.43 -3.11
CA LEU A 497 -16.93 -5.90 -2.37
C LEU A 497 -17.11 -4.39 -2.59
N ARG A 498 -18.11 -3.80 -1.96
CA ARG A 498 -18.27 -2.35 -1.83
C ARG A 498 -18.35 -1.94 -0.39
N ILE A 499 -17.79 -0.78 -0.06
CA ILE A 499 -17.94 -0.12 1.22
C ILE A 499 -18.73 1.19 1.06
N ILE A 500 -19.12 1.78 2.19
CA ILE A 500 -19.79 3.09 2.21
C ILE A 500 -18.91 4.13 1.51
N SER A 501 -19.49 4.82 0.53
CA SER A 501 -18.78 5.79 -0.33
C SER A 501 -19.45 7.15 -0.32
N SER A 502 -18.83 8.11 -1.00
CA SER A 502 -19.43 9.41 -1.31
C SER A 502 -20.64 9.33 -2.25
N ALA A 503 -20.92 8.17 -2.85
CA ALA A 503 -22.19 7.94 -3.54
C ALA A 503 -23.34 7.70 -2.55
N ASN A 504 -23.06 7.30 -1.31
CA ASN A 504 -24.05 7.00 -0.28
C ASN A 504 -24.22 8.15 0.73
N ILE A 505 -23.20 8.98 0.90
CA ILE A 505 -23.16 10.05 1.89
C ILE A 505 -23.16 11.40 1.16
N PRO A 506 -24.10 12.32 1.44
CA PRO A 506 -24.05 13.69 0.95
C PRO A 506 -22.83 14.46 1.50
N PRO A 507 -22.36 15.51 0.80
CA PRO A 507 -21.23 16.31 1.27
C PRO A 507 -21.40 16.84 2.70
N GLN A 508 -20.48 16.45 3.58
CA GLN A 508 -20.54 16.78 5.01
C GLN A 508 -19.98 18.16 5.36
N ARG A 509 -19.20 18.77 4.46
CA ARG A 509 -18.48 20.05 4.70
C ARG A 509 -19.44 21.23 4.80
N ARG A 510 -19.59 21.84 5.98
CA ARG A 510 -20.51 22.98 6.19
C ARG A 510 -20.30 24.13 5.21
N ASP A 511 -19.06 24.44 4.87
CA ASP A 511 -18.73 25.56 3.99
C ASP A 511 -19.24 25.38 2.55
N TRP A 512 -19.43 24.15 2.08
CA TRP A 512 -20.03 23.86 0.76
C TRP A 512 -21.53 24.17 0.72
N TRP A 513 -22.15 24.45 1.87
CA TRP A 513 -23.58 24.68 2.00
C TRP A 513 -23.91 26.16 1.88
N ARG A 514 -22.93 27.07 1.99
CA ARG A 514 -23.16 28.52 2.11
C ARG A 514 -24.00 29.07 0.96
N GLU A 515 -23.67 28.78 -0.29
CA GLU A 515 -24.44 29.27 -1.44
C GLU A 515 -25.89 28.75 -1.44
N ARG A 516 -26.08 27.51 -0.97
CA ARG A 516 -27.40 26.89 -0.84
C ARG A 516 -28.18 27.46 0.35
N GLU A 517 -27.53 27.67 1.50
CA GLU A 517 -28.11 28.34 2.66
C GLU A 517 -28.56 29.75 2.27
N GLU A 518 -27.72 30.52 1.58
CA GLU A 518 -28.05 31.87 1.10
C GLU A 518 -29.21 31.86 0.12
N SER A 519 -29.22 30.91 -0.83
CA SER A 519 -30.31 30.76 -1.80
C SER A 519 -31.63 30.37 -1.12
N ILE A 520 -31.59 29.43 -0.17
CA ILE A 520 -32.74 29.04 0.62
C ILE A 520 -33.22 30.23 1.47
N GLU A 521 -32.33 30.94 2.14
CA GLU A 521 -32.68 32.13 2.90
C GLU A 521 -33.35 33.20 2.03
N GLN A 522 -32.85 33.45 0.83
CA GLN A 522 -33.48 34.39 -0.10
C GLN A 522 -34.89 33.94 -0.51
N LEU A 523 -35.08 32.65 -0.81
CA LEU A 523 -36.39 32.08 -1.15
C LEU A 523 -37.36 32.12 0.04
N LEU A 524 -36.89 31.79 1.24
CA LEU A 524 -37.68 31.84 2.47
C LEU A 524 -38.10 33.28 2.79
N ARG A 525 -37.17 34.25 2.69
CA ARG A 525 -37.46 35.68 2.88
C ARG A 525 -38.49 36.21 1.89
N LYS A 526 -38.49 35.70 0.65
CA LYS A 526 -39.41 36.14 -0.40
C LYS A 526 -40.81 35.55 -0.27
N ASN A 527 -40.93 34.33 0.26
CA ASN A 527 -42.16 33.54 0.12
C ASN A 527 -42.85 33.15 1.43
N LEU A 528 -42.20 33.31 2.60
CA LEU A 528 -42.75 32.86 3.89
C LEU A 528 -42.76 33.97 4.95
N PRO A 529 -43.76 34.00 5.86
CA PRO A 529 -43.72 34.80 7.09
C PRO A 529 -42.56 34.41 8.00
N VAL A 530 -42.11 35.33 8.85
CA VAL A 530 -40.92 35.18 9.71
C VAL A 530 -40.99 33.93 10.59
N GLU A 531 -42.17 33.60 11.12
CA GLU A 531 -42.37 32.42 11.97
C GLU A 531 -42.11 31.11 11.21
N LEU A 532 -42.53 31.03 9.93
CA LEU A 532 -42.25 29.87 9.08
C LEU A 532 -40.80 29.86 8.60
N GLN A 533 -40.18 31.03 8.39
CA GLN A 533 -38.75 31.10 8.12
C GLN A 533 -37.94 30.56 9.30
N ASP A 534 -38.31 30.92 10.54
CA ASP A 534 -37.64 30.47 11.76
C ASP A 534 -37.84 28.97 11.99
N MET A 535 -39.03 28.43 11.68
CA MET A 535 -39.28 26.99 11.69
C MET A 535 -38.41 26.26 10.66
N VAL A 536 -38.34 26.76 9.42
CA VAL A 536 -37.52 26.14 8.37
C VAL A 536 -36.03 26.27 8.70
N LYS A 537 -35.56 27.42 9.22
CA LYS A 537 -34.17 27.58 9.66
C LYS A 537 -33.82 26.65 10.82
N LYS A 538 -34.76 26.40 11.74
CA LYS A 538 -34.59 25.42 12.81
C LYS A 538 -34.47 24.01 12.26
N GLU A 539 -35.29 23.64 11.27
CA GLU A 539 -35.20 22.37 10.55
C GLU A 539 -33.91 22.23 9.71
N ILE A 540 -33.47 23.30 9.05
CA ILE A 540 -32.20 23.35 8.31
C ILE A 540 -31.00 23.25 9.26
N GLY A 541 -31.11 23.85 10.45
CA GLY A 541 -30.11 23.73 11.52
C GLY A 541 -29.95 22.32 12.06
N PHE A 542 -30.92 21.42 11.81
CA PHE A 542 -30.79 19.99 12.08
C PHE A 542 -30.12 19.22 10.95
N ILE A 543 -29.84 19.84 9.80
CA ILE A 543 -29.14 19.14 8.73
C ILE A 543 -27.67 18.95 9.16
N PRO A 544 -27.21 17.70 9.28
CA PRO A 544 -25.92 17.39 9.85
C PRO A 544 -24.82 17.85 8.91
N HIS A 545 -23.94 18.68 9.44
CA HIS A 545 -22.76 19.19 8.78
C HIS A 545 -21.58 19.11 9.73
N ILE A 546 -20.37 19.16 9.16
CA ILE A 546 -19.11 19.12 9.89
C ILE A 546 -18.35 20.39 9.49
N THR A 547 -17.95 21.17 10.48
CA THR A 547 -17.06 22.31 10.29
C THR A 547 -15.61 21.84 10.10
N MET A 548 -14.74 22.70 9.56
CA MET A 548 -13.32 22.36 9.44
C MET A 548 -12.67 22.10 10.81
N GLU A 549 -13.08 22.84 11.85
CA GLU A 549 -12.58 22.65 13.22
C GLU A 549 -12.96 21.27 13.78
N GLU A 550 -14.22 20.86 13.63
CA GLU A 550 -14.67 19.52 14.01
C GLU A 550 -13.97 18.43 13.21
N ALA A 551 -13.81 18.60 11.89
CA ALA A 551 -13.09 17.65 11.05
C ALA A 551 -11.62 17.48 11.49
N LYS A 552 -10.94 18.58 11.86
CA LYS A 552 -9.58 18.52 12.41
C LYS A 552 -9.53 17.79 13.75
N LYS A 553 -10.54 17.97 14.61
CA LYS A 553 -10.68 17.22 15.87
C LYS A 553 -10.88 15.73 15.62
N TYR A 554 -11.82 15.37 14.74
CA TYR A 554 -12.05 13.96 14.37
C TYR A 554 -10.82 13.32 13.73
N ARG A 555 -10.05 14.07 12.93
CA ARG A 555 -8.76 13.59 12.39
C ARG A 555 -7.80 13.21 13.52
N LEU A 556 -7.67 14.02 14.57
CA LEU A 556 -6.81 13.70 15.71
C LEU A 556 -7.29 12.42 16.42
N GLU A 557 -8.59 12.29 16.63
CA GLU A 557 -9.17 11.07 17.22
C GLU A 557 -8.90 9.82 16.36
N LEU A 558 -9.06 9.93 15.04
CA LEU A 558 -8.74 8.87 14.09
C LEU A 558 -7.25 8.50 14.12
N MET A 559 -6.35 9.50 14.18
CA MET A 559 -4.91 9.27 14.27
C MET A 559 -4.53 8.56 15.56
N GLU A 560 -5.12 8.95 16.70
CA GLU A 560 -4.91 8.26 17.98
C GLU A 560 -5.45 6.82 17.96
N GLU A 561 -6.62 6.59 17.34
CA GLU A 561 -7.15 5.23 17.15
C GLU A 561 -6.17 4.35 16.36
N ARG A 562 -5.68 4.85 15.22
CA ARG A 562 -4.73 4.11 14.39
C ARG A 562 -3.40 3.86 15.09
N LYS A 563 -2.89 4.86 15.82
CA LYS A 563 -1.67 4.73 16.63
C LYS A 563 -1.83 3.70 17.74
N ALA A 564 -3.03 3.57 18.33
CA ALA A 564 -3.29 2.57 19.37
C ALA A 564 -3.28 1.12 18.83
N VAL A 565 -3.62 0.92 17.55
CA VAL A 565 -3.64 -0.40 16.90
C VAL A 565 -2.31 -0.71 16.18
N GLU A 566 -1.50 0.31 15.84
CA GLU A 566 -0.22 0.16 15.15
C GLU A 566 0.72 -0.90 15.77
N PRO A 567 0.93 -0.96 17.11
CA PRO A 567 1.79 -1.98 17.71
C PRO A 567 1.29 -3.41 17.44
N HIS A 568 -0.03 -3.61 17.47
CA HIS A 568 -0.65 -4.90 17.24
C HIS A 568 -0.54 -5.33 15.77
N ASN A 569 -0.84 -4.43 14.83
CA ASN A 569 -0.66 -4.69 13.39
C ASN A 569 0.81 -4.97 13.06
N LYS A 570 1.72 -4.25 13.71
CA LYS A 570 3.16 -4.44 13.58
C LYS A 570 3.57 -5.81 14.10
N GLU A 571 3.15 -6.20 15.31
CA GLU A 571 3.43 -7.51 15.89
C GLU A 571 2.86 -8.64 15.01
N MET A 572 1.61 -8.53 14.57
CA MET A 572 0.97 -9.53 13.70
C MET A 572 1.70 -9.68 12.35
N PHE A 573 2.26 -8.59 11.80
CA PHE A 573 3.01 -8.63 10.55
C PHE A 573 4.48 -9.01 10.74
N GLU A 574 5.09 -8.71 11.88
CA GLU A 574 6.51 -8.94 12.13
C GLU A 574 6.79 -10.29 12.78
N ILE A 575 5.94 -10.72 13.70
CA ILE A 575 6.22 -11.84 14.61
C ILE A 575 5.48 -13.09 14.16
N ASP A 576 6.20 -14.19 13.98
CA ASP A 576 5.65 -15.54 13.77
C ASP A 576 6.69 -16.60 14.11
N SER A 577 6.23 -17.85 14.14
CA SER A 577 7.08 -19.03 14.16
C SER A 577 6.98 -19.77 12.83
N PHE A 578 8.11 -20.28 12.33
CA PHE A 578 8.09 -21.21 11.20
C PHE A 578 7.58 -22.60 11.57
N SER A 579 7.54 -22.94 12.87
CA SER A 579 7.09 -24.22 13.41
C SER A 579 7.68 -25.42 12.65
N LEU A 580 9.00 -25.38 12.42
CA LEU A 580 9.75 -26.37 11.66
C LEU A 580 9.70 -27.75 12.33
N CYS A 581 8.75 -28.60 11.97
CA CYS A 581 8.61 -29.93 12.58
C CYS A 581 9.83 -30.84 12.32
N GLU A 582 10.25 -31.56 13.35
CA GLU A 582 11.22 -32.65 13.24
C GLU A 582 10.52 -33.88 12.64
N HIS A 583 11.06 -34.42 11.54
CA HIS A 583 10.55 -35.62 10.87
C HIS A 583 11.55 -36.77 10.93
#